data_AF-A0ABC8BX74-F1
#
_entry.id   AF-A0ABC8BX74-F1
#
_cell.length_a   1.000
_cell.length_b   1.000
_cell.length_c   1.000
_cell.angle_alpha   90.00
_cell.angle_beta   90.00
_cell.angle_gamma   90.00
#
_symmetry.space_group_name_H-M   'P 1'
#
loop_
_entity.id
_entity.type
_entity.pdbx_description
1 polymer ?
#
loop_
_entity_poly.entity_id
_entity_poly.type
_entity_poly.pdbx_seq_one_letter_code
_entity_poly.pdbx_strand_id
1 'polypeptide(L)'
;MPGQRKRKRQQRVAGRGSLGAGRWEVLLETQDESEWHAHLRLLRAGRERIDWSMTRVDTCCGRLMQATTYRLSLFVPGPGPGPGGEQSGP
;
A
#
# COMPACT_ATOMS: atom_id res chain seq x y z
N MET A 1 -35.44 -27.40 4.02
CA MET A 1 -34.01 -27.72 3.91
C MET A 1 -33.83 -28.55 2.64
N PRO A 2 -32.79 -28.40 1.76
CA PRO A 2 -31.54 -27.63 1.82
C PRO A 2 -31.61 -26.39 0.90
N GLY A 3 -30.99 -25.24 1.14
CA GLY A 3 -29.59 -25.03 1.48
C GLY A 3 -29.07 -23.85 0.64
N GLN A 4 -29.83 -22.75 0.56
CA GLN A 4 -29.35 -21.52 -0.08
C GLN A 4 -28.35 -20.84 0.85
N ARG A 5 -27.11 -21.35 0.83
CA ARG A 5 -25.92 -20.67 1.32
C ARG A 5 -25.74 -19.40 0.50
N LYS A 6 -26.41 -18.31 0.92
CA LYS A 6 -26.08 -16.94 0.54
C LYS A 6 -24.60 -16.76 0.88
N ARG A 7 -23.73 -16.93 -0.12
CA ARG A 7 -22.32 -16.55 -0.02
C ARG A 7 -22.32 -15.05 0.21
N LYS A 8 -22.18 -14.68 1.48
CA LYS A 8 -21.90 -13.33 1.95
C LYS A 8 -20.60 -12.93 1.27
N ARG A 9 -20.71 -12.26 0.11
CA ARG A 9 -19.61 -11.60 -0.56
C ARG A 9 -19.15 -10.55 0.43
N GLN A 10 -18.16 -10.92 1.26
CA GLN A 10 -17.38 -9.97 2.02
C GLN A 10 -16.84 -9.02 0.97
N GLN A 11 -17.49 -7.87 0.85
CA GLN A 11 -16.82 -6.69 0.34
C GLN A 11 -15.58 -6.60 1.23
N ARG A 12 -14.41 -6.88 0.64
CA ARG A 12 -13.16 -6.35 1.16
C ARG A 12 -13.36 -4.84 1.04
N VAL A 13 -14.02 -4.27 2.04
CA VAL A 13 -13.77 -2.92 2.50
C VAL A 13 -12.26 -2.83 2.49
N ALA A 14 -11.72 -2.03 1.57
CA ALA A 14 -10.36 -1.57 1.70
C ALA A 14 -10.27 -1.03 3.13
N GLY A 15 -9.61 -1.80 4.01
CA GLY A 15 -9.50 -1.48 5.42
C GLY A 15 -9.07 -0.02 5.52
N ARG A 16 -9.90 0.82 6.12
CA ARG A 16 -9.83 1.09 7.56
C ARG A 16 -8.40 1.08 8.04
N GLY A 17 -7.92 2.27 8.32
CA GLY A 17 -6.67 2.46 9.02
C GLY A 17 -6.13 3.82 8.69
N SER A 18 -6.64 4.85 9.35
CA SER A 18 -5.76 5.90 9.85
C SER A 18 -4.78 5.20 10.81
N LEU A 19 -3.81 4.47 10.24
CA LEU A 19 -2.66 3.95 10.94
C LEU A 19 -1.74 5.16 11.10
N GLY A 20 -1.99 5.93 12.15
CA GLY A 20 -1.18 7.04 12.65
C GLY A 20 -0.62 7.99 11.58
N ALA A 21 -1.39 9.01 11.17
CA ALA A 21 -0.96 10.18 10.39
C ALA A 21 -0.02 9.93 9.17
N GLY A 22 0.18 8.69 8.73
CA GLY A 22 1.09 8.32 7.66
C GLY A 22 0.40 8.32 6.31
N ARG A 23 1.18 8.58 5.26
CA ARG A 23 0.71 8.60 3.88
C ARG A 23 1.48 7.58 3.06
N TRP A 24 0.79 6.97 2.11
CA TRP A 24 1.42 6.11 1.12
C TRP A 24 1.94 6.98 -0.02
N GLU A 25 3.26 7.04 -0.17
CA GLU A 25 3.89 7.68 -1.32
C GLU A 25 4.08 6.67 -2.44
N VAL A 26 3.74 7.05 -3.67
CA VAL A 26 3.93 6.20 -4.85
C VAL A 26 5.38 6.35 -5.32
N LEU A 27 6.14 5.25 -5.31
CA LEU A 27 7.52 5.22 -5.80
C LEU A 27 7.61 4.90 -7.29
N LEU A 28 6.74 3.99 -7.76
CA LEU A 28 6.68 3.58 -9.16
C LEU A 28 5.23 3.30 -9.54
N GLU A 29 4.81 3.79 -10.69
CA GLU A 29 3.56 3.41 -11.34
C GLU A 29 3.87 3.13 -12.81
N THR A 30 3.61 1.90 -13.27
CA THR A 30 3.84 1.49 -14.66
C THR A 30 2.73 0.56 -15.13
N GLN A 31 2.42 0.59 -16.42
CA GLN A 31 1.51 -0.37 -17.07
C GLN A 31 2.28 -1.52 -17.75
N ASP A 32 3.62 -1.47 -17.74
CA ASP A 32 4.48 -2.48 -18.31
C ASP A 32 4.93 -3.49 -17.24
N GLU A 33 4.55 -4.75 -17.44
CA GLU A 33 4.87 -5.84 -16.52
C GLU A 33 6.38 -6.17 -16.48
N SER A 34 7.07 -6.03 -17.62
CA SER A 34 8.50 -6.32 -17.72
C SER A 34 9.32 -5.25 -17.01
N GLU A 35 8.96 -3.97 -17.19
CA GLU A 35 9.55 -2.85 -16.46
C GLU A 35 9.30 -3.00 -14.95
N TRP A 36 8.08 -3.36 -14.57
CA TRP A 36 7.71 -3.62 -13.18
C TRP A 36 8.57 -4.72 -12.54
N HIS A 37 8.71 -5.86 -13.21
CA HIS A 37 9.54 -6.97 -12.72
C HIS A 37 11.03 -6.62 -12.67
N ALA A 38 11.55 -5.89 -13.66
CA ALA A 38 12.93 -5.43 -13.69
C ALA A 38 13.21 -4.49 -12.51
N HIS A 39 12.30 -3.54 -12.25
CA HIS A 39 12.43 -2.60 -11.15
C HIS A 39 12.37 -3.30 -9.78
N LEU A 40 11.41 -4.20 -9.56
CA LEU A 40 11.35 -4.98 -8.32
C LEU A 40 12.61 -5.83 -8.09
N ARG A 41 13.17 -6.41 -9.16
CA ARG A 41 14.41 -7.18 -9.08
C ARG A 41 15.59 -6.26 -8.71
N LEU A 42 15.66 -5.08 -9.30
CA LEU A 42 16.69 -4.09 -8.99
C LEU A 42 16.59 -3.60 -7.55
N LEU A 43 15.37 -3.33 -7.04
CA LEU A 43 15.17 -2.92 -5.64
C LEU A 43 15.56 -4.02 -4.64
N ARG A 44 15.31 -5.29 -4.97
CA ARG A 44 15.72 -6.43 -4.14
C ARG A 44 17.23 -6.68 -4.17
N ALA A 45 17.86 -6.44 -5.32
CA ALA A 45 19.30 -6.62 -5.51
C ALA A 45 20.12 -5.38 -5.10
N GLY A 46 19.46 -4.22 -5.01
CA GLY A 46 20.07 -2.94 -4.71
C GLY A 46 20.59 -2.87 -3.27
N ARG A 47 21.55 -1.96 -3.07
CA ARG A 47 22.11 -1.68 -1.75
C ARG A 47 21.14 -0.91 -0.86
N GLU A 48 20.16 -0.24 -1.47
CA GLU A 48 19.12 0.50 -0.78
C GLU A 48 18.14 -0.48 -0.13
N ARG A 49 18.23 -0.59 1.19
CA ARG A 49 17.35 -1.42 2.01
C ARG A 49 16.01 -0.72 2.16
N ILE A 50 15.18 -0.82 1.12
CA ILE A 50 13.77 -0.47 1.26
C ILE A 50 13.15 -1.48 2.24
N ASP A 51 12.46 -0.97 3.25
CA ASP A 51 11.74 -1.82 4.19
C ASP A 51 10.52 -2.42 3.49
N TRP A 52 10.65 -3.68 3.10
CA TRP A 52 9.58 -4.43 2.43
C TRP A 52 8.31 -4.53 3.29
N SER A 53 8.42 -4.42 4.62
CA SER A 53 7.29 -4.38 5.55
C SER A 53 6.50 -3.08 5.45
N MET A 54 7.14 -1.98 5.02
CA MET A 54 6.53 -0.67 4.79
C MET A 54 6.17 -0.43 3.32
N THR A 55 6.53 -1.31 2.39
CA THR A 55 6.09 -1.21 1.00
C THR A 55 4.84 -2.01 0.70
N ARG A 56 4.08 -1.54 -0.29
CA ARG A 56 2.89 -2.17 -0.82
C ARG A 56 2.96 -2.22 -2.34
N VAL A 57 2.60 -3.37 -2.90
CA VAL A 57 2.39 -3.56 -4.33
C VAL A 57 0.89 -3.63 -4.59
N ASP A 58 0.40 -2.73 -5.44
CA ASP A 58 -0.98 -2.76 -5.94
C ASP A 58 -0.95 -3.13 -7.43
N THR A 59 -1.77 -4.12 -7.81
CA THR A 59 -2.05 -4.44 -9.21
C THR A 59 -3.48 -3.99 -9.51
N CYS A 60 -3.59 -2.85 -10.16
CA CYS A 60 -4.86 -2.25 -10.55
C CYS A 60 -5.31 -2.84 -11.89
N CYS A 61 -5.90 -4.04 -11.84
CA CYS A 61 -6.53 -4.63 -13.01
C CYS A 61 -7.82 -3.87 -13.32
N GLY A 62 -7.78 -3.02 -14.34
CA GLY A 62 -9.00 -2.41 -14.88
C GLY A 62 -9.97 -3.50 -15.36
N ARG A 63 -11.26 -3.29 -15.16
CA ARG A 63 -12.28 -4.25 -15.60
C ARG A 63 -12.38 -4.16 -17.14
N LEU A 64 -11.78 -5.13 -17.81
CA LEU A 64 -11.92 -5.53 -19.21
C LEU A 64 -11.28 -4.71 -20.34
N MET A 65 -10.95 -3.41 -20.21
CA MET A 65 -10.44 -2.62 -21.36
C MET A 65 -9.28 -1.65 -21.04
N GLN A 66 -8.78 -1.64 -19.80
CA GLN A 66 -7.70 -0.77 -19.37
C GLN A 66 -6.47 -1.59 -19.06
N ALA A 67 -5.28 -1.06 -19.35
CA ALA A 67 -4.04 -1.78 -19.08
C ALA A 67 -3.92 -2.06 -17.57
N THR A 68 -3.23 -3.14 -17.22
CA THR A 68 -2.95 -3.47 -15.83
C THR A 68 -1.90 -2.49 -15.32
N THR A 69 -2.30 -1.58 -14.43
CA THR A 69 -1.36 -0.67 -13.79
C THR A 69 -0.77 -1.34 -12.55
N TYR A 70 0.54 -1.48 -12.53
CA TYR A 70 1.34 -1.90 -11.39
C TYR A 70 1.82 -0.67 -10.63
N ARG A 71 1.61 -0.65 -9.31
CA ARG A 71 2.00 0.46 -8.45
C ARG A 71 2.75 -0.01 -7.23
N LEU A 72 3.92 0.57 -6.99
CA LEU A 72 4.70 0.43 -5.78
C LEU A 72 4.46 1.66 -4.91
N SER A 73 4.04 1.44 -3.66
CA SER A 73 3.91 2.52 -2.68
C SER A 73 4.71 2.21 -1.43
N LEU A 74 5.34 3.23 -0.85
CA LEU A 74 6.03 3.16 0.43
C LEU A 74 5.20 3.90 1.48
N PHE A 75 5.02 3.27 2.63
CA PHE A 75 4.40 3.90 3.77
C PHE A 75 5.38 4.88 4.39
N VAL A 76 5.01 6.15 4.39
CA VAL A 76 5.74 7.21 5.07
C VAL A 76 4.98 7.52 6.35
N PRO A 77 5.50 7.16 7.55
CA PRO A 77 4.87 7.54 8.79
C PRO A 77 4.81 9.06 8.87
N GLY A 78 3.65 9.60 9.25
CA GLY A 78 3.54 11.03 9.48
C GLY A 78 4.42 11.47 10.64
N PRO A 79 4.68 12.78 10.81
CA PRO A 79 5.18 13.25 12.08
C PRO A 79 4.17 12.81 13.13
N GLY A 80 4.52 11.77 13.90
CA GLY A 80 3.69 11.34 15.02
C GLY A 80 3.48 12.55 15.92
N PRO A 81 2.36 12.62 16.68
CA PRO A 81 2.28 13.60 17.74
C PRO A 81 3.47 13.37 18.65
N GLY A 82 4.48 14.24 18.56
CA GLY A 82 5.66 14.15 19.41
C GLY A 82 5.18 14.22 20.87
N PRO A 83 5.73 13.43 21.79
CA PRO A 83 5.50 13.64 23.21
C PRO A 83 6.20 14.93 23.62
N GLY A 84 5.56 16.08 23.39
CA GLY A 84 6.20 17.39 23.50
C GLY A 84 5.17 18.48 23.75
N GLY A 85 4.38 18.32 24.80
CA GLY A 85 3.41 19.31 25.26
C GLY A 85 3.10 19.19 26.74
N GLU A 86 4.00 18.61 27.54
CA GLU A 86 4.04 18.87 28.98
C GLU A 86 5.15 19.90 29.20
N GLN A 87 4.79 21.18 29.15
CA GLN A 87 5.55 22.22 29.83
C GLN A 87 4.58 23.06 30.65
N SER A 88 4.82 22.95 31.95
CA SER A 88 4.05 23.42 33.09
C SER A 88 3.93 24.95 33.18
N GLY A 89 2.78 25.39 33.71
CA GLY A 89 2.62 26.58 34.59
C GLY A 89 2.82 27.97 33.97
N PRO A 90 2.40 29.05 34.66
CA PRO A 90 1.97 29.16 36.06
C PRO A 90 0.47 29.02 36.33
#